data_AF-X8DT33-F1
#
_entry.id   AF-X8DT33-F1
#
_cell.length_a   1.000
_cell.length_b   1.000
_cell.length_c   1.000
_cell.angle_alpha   90.00
_cell.angle_beta   90.00
_cell.angle_gamma   90.00
#
_symmetry.space_group_name_H-M   'P 1'
#
loop_
_entity.id
_entity.type
_entity.pdbx_description
1 polymer ?
#
loop_
_entity_poly.entity_id
_entity_poly.type
_entity_poly.pdbx_seq_one_letter_code
_entity_poly.pdbx_strand_id
1 'polypeptide(L)'
;MAGGYQFSSDVRQLIGPQATAAIEKERPVYTCRRCQKQADSRTEDTSVIVLSAPNQPQVIQLAHRGCLPSQVIKLDHITPPVDDDPDDLITLAIVSDGTTLTPIPESLLVIDRPVPFEILHRDGDSVSLWLNLLLEDGWALAFPDRLEAPPVTSYRAHVYPDGSGQVHGPRKRGLAPFLDQLPPLPPGWLDVLRRTERLTILAGNIGLRDAADASAITTLLPRAVRAGKVAVARIPVTVH
;
A
#
# COMPACT_ATOMS: atom_id res chain seq x y z
N MET A 1 -10.03 -25.88 -13.08
CA MET A 1 -9.42 -25.24 -14.26
C MET A 1 -8.65 -24.04 -13.76
N ALA A 2 -7.43 -23.78 -14.25
CA ALA A 2 -6.71 -22.56 -13.87
C ALA A 2 -7.37 -21.36 -14.55
N GLY A 3 -7.60 -20.28 -13.81
CA GLY A 3 -8.12 -19.03 -14.36
C GLY A 3 -7.13 -18.44 -15.36
N GLY A 4 -7.65 -17.82 -16.43
CA GLY A 4 -6.84 -17.13 -17.44
C GLY A 4 -7.10 -15.62 -17.46
N TYR A 5 -6.09 -14.85 -17.84
CA TYR A 5 -6.28 -13.45 -18.17
C TYR A 5 -6.77 -13.27 -19.60
N GLN A 6 -7.78 -12.44 -19.77
CA GLN A 6 -8.23 -11.95 -21.06
C GLN A 6 -7.73 -10.53 -21.26
N PHE A 7 -6.97 -10.34 -22.34
CA PHE A 7 -6.53 -9.04 -22.82
C PHE A 7 -7.13 -8.78 -24.19
N SER A 8 -7.73 -7.61 -24.39
CA SER A 8 -8.10 -7.13 -25.73
C SER A 8 -6.85 -6.74 -26.52
N SER A 9 -6.99 -6.63 -27.84
CA SER A 9 -5.94 -6.13 -28.73
C SER A 9 -5.41 -4.78 -28.27
N ASP A 10 -6.32 -3.88 -27.90
CA ASP A 10 -6.02 -2.51 -27.52
C ASP A 10 -5.25 -2.46 -26.20
N VAL A 11 -5.63 -3.31 -25.24
CA VAL A 11 -4.89 -3.45 -23.98
C VAL A 11 -3.49 -3.99 -24.26
N ARG A 12 -3.34 -5.09 -25.03
CA ARG A 12 -2.01 -5.66 -25.36
C ARG A 12 -1.12 -4.66 -26.08
N GLN A 13 -1.69 -3.89 -27.00
CA GLN A 13 -0.96 -2.86 -27.74
C GLN A 13 -0.53 -1.71 -26.83
N LEU A 14 -1.39 -1.31 -25.89
CA LEU A 14 -1.13 -0.17 -25.01
C LEU A 14 -0.07 -0.47 -23.94
N ILE A 15 -0.17 -1.62 -23.27
CA ILE A 15 0.73 -1.98 -22.15
C ILE A 15 1.97 -2.76 -22.61
N GLY A 16 1.91 -3.37 -23.79
CA GLY A 16 3.01 -4.13 -24.36
C GLY A 16 3.20 -5.54 -23.78
N PRO A 17 4.12 -6.32 -24.37
CA PRO A 17 4.30 -7.73 -24.06
C PRO A 17 4.91 -7.99 -22.67
N GLN A 18 5.83 -7.12 -22.21
CA GLN A 18 6.48 -7.27 -20.90
C GLN A 18 5.46 -7.14 -19.76
N ALA A 19 4.67 -6.07 -19.79
CA ALA A 19 3.58 -5.85 -18.84
C ALA A 19 2.52 -6.97 -18.86
N THR A 20 2.15 -7.42 -20.06
CA THR A 20 1.20 -8.53 -20.21
C THR A 20 1.71 -9.78 -19.50
N ALA A 21 2.99 -10.11 -19.68
CA ALA A 21 3.63 -11.24 -19.02
C ALA A 21 3.75 -11.04 -17.49
N ALA A 22 4.00 -9.82 -17.02
CA ALA A 22 4.05 -9.50 -15.60
C ALA A 22 2.69 -9.75 -14.91
N ILE A 23 1.60 -9.25 -15.50
CA ILE A 23 0.24 -9.46 -15.00
C ILE A 23 -0.13 -10.95 -14.96
N GLU A 24 0.20 -11.68 -16.03
CA GLU A 24 -0.03 -13.13 -16.12
C GLU A 24 0.76 -13.93 -15.08
N LYS A 25 1.92 -13.41 -14.65
CA LYS A 25 2.77 -14.00 -13.61
C LYS A 25 2.28 -13.68 -12.20
N GLU A 26 1.85 -12.45 -11.95
CA GLU A 26 1.52 -12.00 -10.59
C GLU A 26 0.29 -12.72 -10.01
N ARG A 27 -0.74 -12.90 -10.84
CA ARG A 27 -2.00 -13.58 -10.47
C ARG A 27 -2.52 -13.22 -9.06
N PRO A 28 -2.77 -11.94 -8.75
CA PRO A 28 -3.26 -11.53 -7.45
C PRO A 28 -4.72 -11.96 -7.21
N VAL A 29 -5.08 -11.98 -5.93
CA VAL A 29 -6.47 -11.82 -5.49
C VAL A 29 -6.85 -10.35 -5.69
N TYR A 30 -8.04 -10.08 -6.21
CA TYR A 30 -8.47 -8.74 -6.60
C TYR A 30 -9.93 -8.49 -6.25
N THR A 31 -10.31 -7.22 -6.16
CA THR A 31 -11.72 -6.81 -6.09
C THR A 31 -12.21 -6.50 -7.49
N CYS A 32 -13.22 -7.24 -7.95
CA CYS A 32 -13.75 -7.05 -9.30
C CYS A 32 -14.29 -5.64 -9.48
N ARG A 33 -13.76 -4.90 -10.47
CA ARG A 33 -14.13 -3.51 -10.75
C ARG A 33 -15.64 -3.26 -10.92
N ARG A 34 -16.40 -4.24 -11.41
CA ARG A 34 -17.85 -4.07 -11.63
C ARG A 34 -18.70 -4.46 -10.44
N CYS A 35 -18.52 -5.68 -9.93
CA CYS A 35 -19.41 -6.24 -8.91
C CYS A 35 -18.89 -6.06 -7.49
N GLN A 36 -17.69 -5.51 -7.32
CA GLN A 36 -17.05 -5.23 -6.03
C GLN A 36 -16.83 -6.47 -5.15
N LYS A 37 -16.95 -7.67 -5.71
CA LYS A 37 -16.65 -8.92 -5.00
C LYS A 37 -15.17 -9.26 -5.15
N GLN A 38 -14.60 -9.84 -4.09
CA GLN A 38 -13.27 -10.43 -4.11
C GLN A 38 -13.25 -11.62 -5.08
N ALA A 39 -12.14 -11.77 -5.78
CA ALA A 39 -11.93 -12.73 -6.85
C ALA A 39 -10.47 -13.18 -6.87
N ASP A 40 -10.21 -14.39 -7.34
CA ASP A 40 -8.85 -14.92 -7.44
C ASP A 40 -8.49 -15.26 -8.90
N SER A 41 -7.59 -14.47 -9.49
CA SER A 41 -7.14 -14.66 -10.88
C SER A 41 -6.41 -15.98 -11.13
N ARG A 42 -5.99 -16.70 -10.08
CA ARG A 42 -5.40 -18.05 -10.20
C ARG A 42 -6.45 -19.10 -10.53
N THR A 43 -7.69 -18.89 -10.08
CA THR A 43 -8.79 -19.84 -10.18
C THR A 43 -9.93 -19.35 -11.09
N GLU A 44 -9.98 -18.05 -11.38
CA GLU A 44 -11.08 -17.41 -12.09
C GLU A 44 -10.62 -16.67 -13.35
N ASP A 45 -11.43 -16.76 -14.41
CA ASP A 45 -11.21 -16.02 -15.65
C ASP A 45 -11.36 -14.51 -15.41
N THR A 46 -10.28 -13.78 -15.70
CA THR A 46 -10.11 -12.39 -15.32
C THR A 46 -9.88 -11.51 -16.54
N SER A 47 -10.64 -10.43 -16.68
CA SER A 47 -10.43 -9.41 -17.71
C SER A 47 -9.59 -8.26 -17.18
N VAL A 48 -8.67 -7.78 -18.01
CA VAL A 48 -7.77 -6.66 -17.70
C VAL A 48 -8.33 -5.36 -18.27
N ILE A 49 -8.51 -4.36 -17.43
CA ILE A 49 -9.01 -3.03 -17.79
C ILE A 49 -7.87 -2.04 -17.56
N VAL A 50 -7.59 -1.20 -18.55
CA VAL A 50 -6.56 -0.16 -18.44
C VAL A 50 -7.22 1.21 -18.46
N LEU A 51 -7.03 1.98 -17.40
CA LEU A 51 -7.39 3.39 -17.36
C LEU A 51 -6.21 4.21 -17.85
N SER A 52 -6.47 5.14 -18.77
CA SER A 52 -5.45 6.00 -19.38
C SER A 52 -5.91 7.44 -19.38
N ALA A 53 -5.06 8.35 -18.91
CA ALA A 53 -5.28 9.80 -18.95
C ALA A 53 -4.02 10.54 -19.39
N PRO A 54 -4.14 11.74 -20.00
CA PRO A 54 -2.99 12.55 -20.39
C PRO A 54 -2.08 12.89 -19.20
N ASN A 55 -0.76 12.77 -19.40
CA ASN A 55 0.26 13.11 -18.39
C ASN A 55 0.15 12.34 -17.07
N GLN A 56 -0.50 11.17 -17.07
CA GLN A 56 -0.61 10.30 -15.89
C GLN A 56 -0.16 8.87 -16.19
N PRO A 57 0.34 8.15 -15.17
CA PRO A 57 0.57 6.72 -15.28
C PRO A 57 -0.72 5.96 -15.63
N GLN A 58 -0.57 4.85 -16.34
CA GLN A 58 -1.71 3.97 -16.65
C GLN A 58 -2.06 3.15 -15.41
N VAL A 59 -3.36 2.98 -15.15
CA VAL A 59 -3.84 2.19 -14.01
C VAL A 59 -4.51 0.93 -14.52
N ILE A 60 -4.14 -0.21 -13.94
CA ILE A 60 -4.72 -1.51 -14.25
C ILE A 60 -5.75 -1.88 -13.20
N GLN A 61 -6.90 -2.34 -13.68
CA GLN A 61 -7.97 -2.89 -12.87
C GLN A 61 -8.36 -4.26 -13.40
N LEU A 62 -8.76 -5.14 -12.48
CA LEU A 62 -9.19 -6.49 -12.79
C LEU A 62 -10.70 -6.61 -12.59
N ALA A 63 -11.34 -7.42 -13.43
CA ALA A 63 -12.75 -7.77 -13.31
C ALA A 63 -12.95 -9.24 -13.67
N HIS A 64 -13.99 -9.86 -13.12
CA HIS A 64 -14.44 -11.14 -13.67
C HIS A 64 -14.72 -10.96 -15.16
N ARG A 65 -14.38 -11.97 -15.97
CA ARG A 65 -14.64 -11.96 -17.41
C ARG A 65 -16.10 -11.68 -17.79
N GLY A 66 -17.04 -12.20 -17.00
CA GLY A 66 -18.48 -11.94 -17.20
C GLY A 66 -18.96 -10.57 -16.70
N CYS A 67 -18.15 -9.88 -15.90
CA CYS A 67 -18.51 -8.60 -15.29
C CYS A 67 -18.18 -7.42 -16.21
N LEU A 68 -16.95 -7.36 -16.73
CA LEU A 68 -16.50 -6.34 -17.67
C LEU A 68 -15.52 -6.99 -18.67
N PRO A 69 -15.63 -6.66 -19.97
CA PRO A 69 -14.64 -7.09 -20.94
C PRO A 69 -13.33 -6.35 -20.74
N SER A 70 -12.24 -6.95 -21.20
CA SER A 70 -10.95 -6.29 -21.28
C SER A 70 -11.00 -5.11 -22.26
N GLN A 71 -10.60 -3.93 -21.81
CA GLN A 71 -10.73 -2.68 -22.56
C GLN A 71 -9.79 -1.60 -22.04
N VAL A 72 -9.53 -0.61 -22.88
CA VAL A 72 -8.89 0.65 -22.49
C VAL A 72 -9.98 1.71 -22.27
N ILE A 73 -10.03 2.27 -21.08
CA ILE A 73 -10.91 3.40 -20.75
C ILE A 73 -10.06 4.66 -20.75
N LYS A 74 -10.35 5.57 -21.67
CA LYS A 74 -9.70 6.89 -21.73
C LYS A 74 -10.47 7.86 -20.84
N LEU A 75 -9.75 8.52 -19.94
CA LEU A 75 -10.28 9.50 -19.00
C LEU A 75 -9.54 10.83 -19.18
N ASP A 76 -10.18 11.93 -18.82
CA ASP A 76 -9.52 13.25 -18.80
C ASP A 76 -8.51 13.35 -17.65
N HIS A 77 -8.82 12.68 -16.54
CA HIS A 77 -7.99 12.57 -15.35
C HIS A 77 -8.32 11.25 -14.62
N ILE A 78 -7.31 10.54 -14.12
CA ILE A 78 -7.47 9.41 -13.22
C ILE A 78 -7.40 9.96 -11.80
N THR A 79 -8.57 10.14 -11.19
CA THR A 79 -8.64 10.40 -9.76
C THR A 79 -8.45 9.06 -9.03
N PRO A 80 -7.49 8.94 -8.11
CA PRO A 80 -7.54 7.86 -7.13
C PRO A 80 -8.92 7.90 -6.45
N PRO A 81 -9.55 6.77 -6.14
CA PRO A 81 -10.71 6.80 -5.26
C PRO A 81 -10.32 7.58 -4.00
N VAL A 82 -11.06 8.66 -3.72
CA VAL A 82 -10.90 9.43 -2.49
C VAL A 82 -11.50 8.59 -1.38
N ASP A 83 -10.73 8.45 -0.32
CA ASP A 83 -11.02 7.64 0.87
C ASP A 83 -12.28 8.09 1.58
N ASP A 84 -13.33 7.28 1.53
CA ASP A 84 -14.51 7.42 2.41
C ASP A 84 -14.68 6.22 3.36
N ASP A 85 -13.81 5.19 3.30
CA ASP A 85 -13.93 4.01 4.17
C ASP A 85 -12.67 3.78 5.04
N PRO A 86 -12.65 4.27 6.30
CA PRO A 86 -11.54 4.04 7.24
C PRO A 86 -11.39 2.57 7.65
N ASP A 87 -12.33 1.68 7.28
CA ASP A 87 -12.36 0.26 7.65
C ASP A 87 -11.43 -0.64 6.82
N ASP A 88 -10.67 -0.09 5.86
CA ASP A 88 -9.75 -0.85 5.02
C ASP A 88 -8.27 -0.78 5.46
N LEU A 89 -7.95 -0.08 6.55
CA LEU A 89 -6.59 0.04 7.08
C LEU A 89 -6.37 -0.90 8.27
N ILE A 90 -5.32 -1.73 8.20
CA ILE A 90 -4.88 -2.52 9.34
C ILE A 90 -3.62 -1.93 9.90
N THR A 91 -3.66 -1.54 11.17
CA THR A 91 -2.55 -0.87 11.82
C THR A 91 -2.03 -1.68 12.99
N LEU A 92 -0.71 -1.73 13.13
CA LEU A 92 -0.03 -2.36 14.26
C LEU A 92 1.08 -1.46 14.78
N ALA A 93 1.10 -1.23 16.09
CA ALA A 93 2.22 -0.59 16.76
C ALA A 93 3.21 -1.65 17.27
N ILE A 94 4.49 -1.45 16.99
CA ILE A 94 5.59 -2.34 17.40
C ILE A 94 6.64 -1.48 18.11
N VAL A 95 7.20 -2.00 19.20
CA VAL A 95 8.47 -1.50 19.75
C VAL A 95 9.57 -2.40 19.22
N SER A 96 10.48 -1.85 18.41
CA SER A 96 11.73 -2.55 18.13
C SER A 96 12.63 -2.42 19.36
N ASP A 97 13.09 -3.56 19.86
CA ASP A 97 14.02 -3.68 20.98
C ASP A 97 15.47 -3.29 20.64
N GLY A 98 15.72 -2.84 19.40
CA GLY A 98 17.06 -2.56 18.89
C GLY A 98 17.80 -3.86 18.60
N THR A 99 17.61 -4.37 17.38
CA THR A 99 18.38 -5.51 16.82
C THR A 99 18.92 -5.14 15.43
N THR A 100 19.60 -6.06 14.73
CA THR A 100 20.49 -5.90 13.54
C THR A 100 20.11 -4.86 12.46
N LEU A 101 18.86 -4.41 12.37
CA LEU A 101 18.37 -3.41 11.41
C LEU A 101 18.51 -1.96 11.90
N THR A 102 18.48 -1.69 13.21
CA THR A 102 18.71 -0.36 13.82
C THR A 102 19.29 -0.46 15.24
N PRO A 103 20.38 0.26 15.58
CA PRO A 103 21.05 0.16 16.88
C PRO A 103 20.33 0.86 18.03
N ILE A 104 19.16 1.47 17.79
CA ILE A 104 18.40 2.24 18.78
C ILE A 104 16.97 1.67 18.78
N PRO A 105 16.33 1.52 19.94
CA PRO A 105 14.91 1.19 20.01
C PRO A 105 14.08 2.20 19.23
N GLU A 106 13.21 1.72 18.35
CA GLU A 106 12.32 2.56 17.55
C GLU A 106 10.86 2.20 17.83
N SER A 107 10.00 3.22 17.85
CA SER A 107 8.56 3.05 17.75
C SER A 107 8.21 2.90 16.28
N LEU A 108 7.66 1.74 15.90
CA LEU A 108 7.20 1.46 14.55
C LEU A 108 5.68 1.44 14.52
N LEU A 109 5.13 1.95 13.42
CA LEU A 109 3.74 1.78 13.04
C LEU A 109 3.70 1.09 11.68
N VAL A 110 3.09 -0.09 11.62
CA VAL A 110 2.84 -0.80 10.37
C VAL A 110 1.42 -0.50 9.93
N ILE A 111 1.25 -0.07 8.67
CA ILE A 111 -0.02 0.22 8.05
C ILE A 111 -0.15 -0.67 6.82
N ASP A 112 -0.97 -1.71 6.93
CA ASP A 112 -1.38 -2.52 5.80
C ASP A 112 -2.62 -1.90 5.15
N ARG A 113 -2.51 -1.67 3.84
CA ARG A 113 -3.62 -1.21 3.03
C ARG A 113 -3.71 -2.09 1.78
N PRO A 114 -4.71 -2.99 1.71
CA PRO A 114 -4.98 -3.75 0.51
C PRO A 114 -5.67 -2.82 -0.51
N VAL A 115 -4.88 -2.11 -1.31
CA VAL A 115 -5.40 -1.31 -2.42
C VAL A 115 -5.57 -2.22 -3.64
N PRO A 116 -6.79 -2.37 -4.21
CA PRO A 116 -7.04 -3.29 -5.33
C PRO A 116 -6.59 -2.71 -6.69
N PHE A 117 -5.76 -1.66 -6.69
CA PHE A 117 -5.36 -0.92 -7.88
C PHE A 117 -3.85 -0.87 -7.99
N GLU A 118 -3.34 -1.27 -9.15
CA GLU A 118 -1.93 -1.19 -9.48
C GLU A 118 -1.74 -0.22 -10.64
N ILE A 119 -0.80 0.70 -10.49
CA ILE A 119 -0.21 1.46 -11.59
C ILE A 119 0.73 0.51 -12.30
N LEU A 120 0.65 0.46 -13.62
CA LEU A 120 1.62 -0.25 -14.43
C LEU A 120 2.56 0.75 -15.10
N HIS A 121 3.85 0.60 -14.84
CA HIS A 121 4.91 1.31 -15.54
C HIS A 121 5.20 0.65 -16.89
N ARG A 122 5.78 1.41 -17.83
CA ARG A 122 5.98 0.95 -19.22
C ARG A 122 6.96 -0.22 -19.38
N ASP A 123 7.80 -0.43 -18.38
CA ASP A 123 8.71 -1.59 -18.24
C ASP A 123 7.99 -2.86 -17.77
N GLY A 124 6.71 -2.76 -17.41
CA GLY A 124 5.90 -3.87 -16.93
C GLY A 124 5.88 -4.01 -15.42
N ASP A 125 6.52 -3.10 -14.68
CA ASP A 125 6.45 -3.09 -13.22
C ASP A 125 5.08 -2.56 -12.76
N SER A 126 4.42 -3.32 -11.88
CA SER A 126 3.19 -2.91 -11.21
C SER A 126 3.51 -2.37 -9.81
N VAL A 127 2.99 -1.19 -9.48
CA VAL A 127 3.12 -0.56 -8.16
C VAL A 127 1.73 -0.16 -7.69
N SER A 128 1.37 -0.48 -6.45
CA SER A 128 0.12 0.02 -5.86
C SER A 128 0.03 1.54 -6.00
N LEU A 129 -1.11 2.08 -6.45
CA LEU A 129 -1.28 3.53 -6.60
C LEU A 129 -0.95 4.26 -5.29
N TRP A 130 -1.34 3.70 -4.15
CA TRP A 130 -1.03 4.26 -2.84
C TRP A 130 0.47 4.22 -2.53
N LEU A 131 1.16 3.13 -2.89
CA LEU A 131 2.61 3.03 -2.74
C LEU A 131 3.33 4.11 -3.56
N ASN A 132 2.92 4.32 -4.82
CA ASN A 132 3.49 5.39 -5.65
C ASN A 132 3.28 6.78 -5.02
N LEU A 133 2.10 7.05 -4.44
CA LEU A 133 1.84 8.33 -3.78
C LEU A 133 2.75 8.56 -2.55
N LEU A 134 3.04 7.51 -1.77
CA LEU A 134 3.98 7.60 -0.66
C LEU A 134 5.40 7.93 -1.15
N LEU A 135 5.85 7.28 -2.23
CA LEU A 135 7.15 7.54 -2.85
C LEU A 135 7.25 8.98 -3.38
N GLU A 136 6.20 9.50 -4.02
CA GLU A 136 6.11 10.90 -4.45
C GLU A 136 6.20 11.88 -3.27
N ASP A 137 5.67 11.51 -2.11
CA ASP A 137 5.71 12.32 -0.89
C ASP A 137 7.06 12.19 -0.14
N GLY A 138 8.04 11.50 -0.72
CA GLY A 138 9.42 11.41 -0.23
C GLY A 138 9.72 10.18 0.63
N TRP A 139 8.82 9.19 0.66
CA TRP A 139 9.08 7.91 1.31
C TRP A 139 10.03 7.07 0.47
N ALA A 140 10.70 6.09 1.08
CA ALA A 140 11.55 5.14 0.37
C ALA A 140 10.91 3.75 0.36
N LEU A 141 11.29 2.88 -0.58
CA LEU A 141 10.98 1.45 -0.47
C LEU A 141 11.70 0.86 0.74
N ALA A 142 11.01 0.00 1.48
CA ALA A 142 11.62 -0.78 2.55
C ALA A 142 12.52 -1.88 1.97
N PHE A 143 13.64 -2.15 2.63
CA PHE A 143 14.56 -3.22 2.26
C PHE A 143 14.65 -4.28 3.38
N PRO A 144 14.79 -5.57 3.04
CA PRO A 144 14.71 -6.66 4.02
C PRO A 144 15.87 -6.69 5.01
N ASP A 145 17.00 -6.12 4.62
CA ASP A 145 18.29 -6.14 5.30
C ASP A 145 18.69 -4.76 5.87
N ARG A 146 17.90 -3.72 5.60
CA ARG A 146 18.17 -2.36 6.10
C ARG A 146 16.91 -1.51 6.19
N LEU A 147 16.66 -0.94 7.37
CA LEU A 147 15.60 0.04 7.56
C LEU A 147 16.16 1.47 7.40
N GLU A 148 16.50 1.87 6.18
CA GLU A 148 16.80 3.28 5.87
C GLU A 148 15.50 4.07 5.70
N ALA A 149 14.89 4.44 6.82
CA ALA A 149 13.71 5.30 6.81
C ALA A 149 14.12 6.77 6.59
N PRO A 150 13.85 7.39 5.42
CA PRO A 150 14.13 8.81 5.21
C PRO A 150 13.25 9.67 6.13
N PRO A 151 13.76 10.82 6.62
CA PRO A 151 12.93 11.77 7.35
C PRO A 151 11.93 12.44 6.39
N VAL A 152 10.63 12.35 6.70
CA VAL A 152 9.55 12.97 5.93
C VAL A 152 8.78 13.94 6.82
N THR A 153 8.92 15.24 6.55
CA THR A 153 8.36 16.32 7.39
C THR A 153 6.99 16.80 6.95
N SER A 154 6.52 16.36 5.78
CA SER A 154 5.17 16.61 5.27
C SER A 154 4.09 15.80 6.01
N TYR A 155 4.50 14.84 6.83
CA TYR A 155 3.66 14.05 7.72
C TYR A 155 3.94 14.38 9.18
N ARG A 156 2.98 14.14 10.07
CA ARG A 156 3.14 14.32 11.52
C ARG A 156 2.23 13.39 12.31
N ALA A 157 2.76 12.78 13.36
CA ALA A 157 1.94 12.07 14.33
C ALA A 157 1.63 12.96 15.55
N HIS A 158 0.38 12.89 16.00
CA HIS A 158 -0.10 13.50 17.24
C HIS A 158 -0.47 12.37 18.19
N VAL A 159 0.15 12.30 19.37
CA VAL A 159 -0.05 11.21 20.32
C VAL A 159 -0.40 11.81 21.68
N TYR A 160 -1.50 11.33 22.27
CA TYR A 160 -1.99 11.79 23.56
C TYR A 160 -1.51 10.89 24.71
N PRO A 161 -1.54 11.37 25.97
CA PRO A 161 -1.09 10.60 27.13
C PRO A 161 -1.82 9.28 27.35
N ASP A 162 -3.06 9.18 26.90
CA ASP A 162 -3.89 7.97 26.99
C ASP A 162 -3.53 6.90 25.92
N GLY A 163 -2.57 7.20 25.05
CA GLY A 163 -2.13 6.33 23.96
C GLY A 163 -2.98 6.44 22.69
N SER A 164 -4.02 7.29 22.69
CA SER A 164 -4.71 7.65 21.45
C SER A 164 -3.84 8.58 20.59
N GLY A 165 -4.17 8.70 19.31
CA GLY A 165 -3.44 9.59 18.42
C GLY A 165 -3.84 9.45 16.97
N GLN A 166 -3.26 10.30 16.12
CA GLN A 166 -3.53 10.38 14.70
C GLN A 166 -2.25 10.62 13.92
N VAL A 167 -2.23 10.25 12.64
CA VAL A 167 -1.17 10.64 11.71
C VAL A 167 -1.78 11.52 10.64
N HIS A 168 -1.20 12.70 10.42
CA HIS A 168 -1.62 13.65 9.39
C HIS A 168 -0.65 13.60 8.22
N GLY A 169 -1.19 13.61 7.01
CA GLY A 169 -0.42 13.67 5.77
C GLY A 169 -0.27 15.10 5.23
N PRO A 170 0.34 15.26 4.04
CA PRO A 170 0.52 16.57 3.40
C PRO A 170 -0.81 17.26 3.11
N ARG A 171 -0.94 18.52 3.57
CA ARG A 171 -2.13 19.38 3.41
C ARG A 171 -2.68 19.53 1.98
N LYS A 172 -1.86 19.26 0.96
CA LYS A 172 -2.22 19.39 -0.46
C LYS A 172 -3.30 18.38 -0.93
N ARG A 173 -3.55 17.30 -0.18
CA ARG A 173 -4.46 16.21 -0.56
C ARG A 173 -5.83 16.24 0.15
N GLY A 174 -6.18 17.36 0.78
CA GLY A 174 -7.37 17.47 1.63
C GLY A 174 -7.03 17.20 3.09
N LEU A 175 -7.79 17.77 4.03
CA LEU A 175 -7.51 17.76 5.48
C LEU A 175 -7.76 16.40 6.17
N ALA A 176 -8.03 15.33 5.42
CA ALA A 176 -8.25 14.02 6.00
C ALA A 176 -6.95 13.50 6.64
N PRO A 177 -7.01 12.98 7.88
CA PRO A 177 -5.87 12.33 8.50
C PRO A 177 -5.38 11.16 7.62
N PHE A 178 -4.07 10.96 7.59
CA PHE A 178 -3.48 9.77 6.98
C PHE A 178 -3.80 8.51 7.78
N LEU A 179 -3.97 8.66 9.09
CA LEU A 179 -4.54 7.67 9.99
C LEU A 179 -5.35 8.39 11.07
N ASP A 180 -6.64 8.09 11.15
CA ASP A 180 -7.58 8.74 12.07
C ASP A 180 -7.43 8.31 13.53
N GLN A 181 -6.90 7.10 13.76
CA GLN A 181 -6.71 6.54 15.09
C GLN A 181 -5.50 5.59 15.13
N LEU A 182 -4.63 5.77 16.12
CA LEU A 182 -3.55 4.81 16.41
C LEU A 182 -4.12 3.48 16.94
N PRO A 183 -3.50 2.34 16.59
CA PRO A 183 -3.87 1.05 17.16
C PRO A 183 -3.52 0.99 18.66
N PRO A 184 -4.00 -0.04 19.38
CA PRO A 184 -3.54 -0.32 20.73
C PRO A 184 -2.01 -0.35 20.81
N LEU A 185 -1.43 0.45 21.71
CA LEU A 185 0.01 0.62 21.82
C LEU A 185 0.62 -0.42 22.76
N PRO A 186 1.68 -1.14 22.36
CA PRO A 186 2.37 -2.05 23.25
C PRO A 186 3.11 -1.30 24.38
N PRO A 187 3.40 -1.96 25.52
CA PRO A 187 4.15 -1.36 26.63
C PRO A 187 5.50 -0.77 26.18
N GLY A 188 5.86 0.40 26.71
CA GLY A 188 7.12 1.09 26.41
C GLY A 188 7.14 1.89 25.10
N TRP A 189 6.12 1.75 24.24
CA TRP A 189 6.08 2.44 22.94
C TRP A 189 6.03 3.97 23.07
N LEU A 190 5.23 4.48 24.02
CA LEU A 190 5.16 5.91 24.32
C LEU A 190 6.49 6.45 24.90
N ASP A 191 7.21 5.64 25.68
CA ASP A 191 8.48 6.06 26.27
C ASP A 191 9.61 6.10 25.25
N VAL A 192 9.56 5.24 24.22
CA VAL A 192 10.47 5.33 23.07
C VAL A 192 10.12 6.57 22.25
N LEU A 193 8.85 6.81 21.94
CA LEU A 193 8.42 8.01 21.22
C LEU A 193 8.83 9.32 21.88
N ARG A 194 8.65 9.44 23.21
CA ARG A 194 9.04 10.64 23.97
C ARG A 194 10.56 10.87 23.92
N ARG A 195 11.35 9.80 23.82
CA ARG A 195 12.81 9.88 23.74
C ARG A 195 13.33 10.20 22.34
N THR A 196 12.69 9.67 21.30
CA THR A 196 13.15 9.81 19.92
C THR A 196 12.49 10.97 19.18
N GLU A 197 11.31 11.42 19.65
CA GLU A 197 10.41 12.39 18.99
C GLU A 197 10.08 12.03 17.54
N ARG A 198 10.18 10.73 17.21
CA ARG A 198 10.11 10.22 15.85
C ARG A 198 9.38 8.89 15.82
N LEU A 199 8.54 8.74 14.80
CA LEU A 199 7.80 7.52 14.49
C LEU A 199 8.28 6.98 13.14
N THR A 200 8.72 5.74 13.10
CA THR A 200 8.99 5.04 11.85
C THR A 200 7.70 4.37 11.37
N ILE A 201 7.29 4.63 10.13
CA ILE A 201 6.10 4.04 9.53
C ILE A 201 6.51 3.12 8.39
N LEU A 202 5.99 1.90 8.40
CA LEU A 202 6.01 0.97 7.28
C LEU A 202 4.59 0.88 6.71
N ALA A 203 4.41 1.28 5.45
CA ALA A 203 3.11 1.39 4.82
C ALA A 203 3.10 0.70 3.46
N GLY A 204 2.16 -0.22 3.23
CA GLY A 204 2.08 -0.94 1.96
C GLY A 204 0.97 -1.96 1.88
N ASN A 205 0.96 -2.75 0.81
CA ASN A 205 0.13 -3.95 0.71
C ASN A 205 0.89 -5.14 1.30
N ILE A 206 0.61 -5.43 2.57
CA ILE A 206 1.29 -6.44 3.39
C ILE A 206 0.47 -7.74 3.43
N GLY A 207 -0.86 -7.64 3.37
CA GLY A 207 -1.77 -8.79 3.40
C GLY A 207 -2.12 -9.26 4.81
N LEU A 208 -2.16 -8.33 5.77
CA LEU A 208 -2.58 -8.56 7.16
C LEU A 208 -4.11 -8.73 7.28
N ARG A 209 -4.91 -8.27 6.32
CA ARG A 209 -6.39 -8.42 6.36
C ARG A 209 -6.86 -9.85 6.39
N ASP A 210 -6.13 -10.73 5.71
CA ASP A 210 -6.44 -12.15 5.65
C ASP A 210 -5.68 -12.93 6.75
N ALA A 211 -4.92 -12.25 7.61
CA ALA A 211 -4.15 -12.86 8.68
C ALA A 211 -5.00 -13.04 9.94
N ALA A 212 -5.09 -14.28 10.42
CA ALA A 212 -5.87 -14.63 11.61
C ALA A 212 -5.21 -14.19 12.95
N ASP A 213 -3.93 -13.80 12.95
CA ASP A 213 -3.21 -13.41 14.16
C ASP A 213 -2.09 -12.38 13.90
N ALA A 214 -1.69 -11.68 14.97
CA ALA A 214 -0.61 -10.70 14.94
C ALA A 214 0.79 -11.36 14.74
N SER A 215 0.92 -12.67 14.90
CA SER A 215 2.18 -13.39 14.67
C SER A 215 2.51 -13.49 13.18
N ALA A 216 1.48 -13.45 12.33
CA ALA A 216 1.60 -13.45 10.88
C ALA A 216 2.45 -12.29 10.35
N ILE A 217 2.56 -11.17 11.08
CA ILE A 217 3.35 -10.02 10.64
C ILE A 217 4.84 -10.36 10.48
N THR A 218 5.37 -11.25 11.32
CA THR A 218 6.77 -11.70 11.25
C THR A 218 7.07 -12.46 9.97
N THR A 219 6.04 -13.02 9.32
CA THR A 219 6.14 -13.75 8.06
C THR A 219 5.76 -12.88 6.86
N LEU A 220 4.66 -12.13 6.98
CA LEU A 220 4.06 -11.37 5.89
C LEU A 220 4.84 -10.10 5.56
N LEU A 221 5.30 -9.36 6.57
CA LEU A 221 6.03 -8.11 6.35
C LEU A 221 7.35 -8.34 5.59
N PRO A 222 8.24 -9.28 5.96
CA PRO A 222 9.45 -9.55 5.17
C PRO A 222 9.16 -10.04 3.74
N ARG A 223 8.04 -10.74 3.53
CA ARG A 223 7.60 -11.15 2.19
C ARG A 223 7.17 -9.94 1.36
N ALA A 224 6.35 -9.05 1.91
CA ALA A 224 5.88 -7.84 1.24
C ALA A 224 7.04 -6.87 0.94
N VAL A 225 7.98 -6.72 1.87
CA VAL A 225 9.22 -5.94 1.70
C VAL A 225 10.06 -6.49 0.54
N ARG A 226 10.32 -7.80 0.49
CA ARG A 226 11.05 -8.43 -0.63
C ARG A 226 10.31 -8.32 -1.97
N ALA A 227 8.99 -8.22 -1.94
CA ALA A 227 8.17 -8.00 -3.12
C ALA A 227 8.09 -6.52 -3.54
N GLY A 228 8.78 -5.60 -2.84
CA GLY A 228 8.75 -4.17 -3.15
C GLY A 228 7.41 -3.50 -2.88
N LYS A 229 6.56 -4.07 -2.01
CA LYS A 229 5.18 -3.61 -1.77
C LYS A 229 5.03 -2.69 -0.55
N VAL A 230 6.14 -2.30 0.08
CA VAL A 230 6.15 -1.57 1.35
C VAL A 230 7.07 -0.36 1.24
N ALA A 231 6.54 0.82 1.56
CA ALA A 231 7.32 2.03 1.78
C ALA A 231 7.65 2.19 3.27
N VAL A 232 8.73 2.93 3.54
CA VAL A 232 9.18 3.32 4.86
C VAL A 232 9.46 4.81 4.91
N ALA A 233 9.08 5.45 6.02
CA ALA A 233 9.46 6.81 6.34
C ALA A 233 9.60 7.00 7.85
N ARG A 234 10.36 8.03 8.25
CA ARG A 234 10.44 8.49 9.63
C ARG A 234 9.80 9.87 9.73
N ILE A 235 8.76 10.00 10.54
CA ILE A 235 7.97 11.24 10.64
C ILE A 235 8.14 11.87 12.03
N PRO A 236 8.01 13.21 12.14
CA PRO A 236 8.03 13.89 13.43
C PRO A 236 6.79 13.55 14.26
N VAL A 237 6.96 13.54 15.59
CA VAL A 237 5.90 13.26 16.54
C VAL A 237 5.70 14.44 17.48
N THR A 238 4.45 14.69 17.84
CA THR A 238 4.07 15.60 18.92
C THR A 238 3.34 14.79 19.98
N VAL A 239 3.97 14.64 21.14
CA VAL A 239 3.36 14.03 22.33
C VAL A 239 2.75 15.15 23.17
N HIS A 240 1.44 15.06 23.42
CA HIS A 240 0.66 16.04 24.17
C HIS A 240 0.69 15.81 25.68
#